data_AF-K3XZJ6-F1
#
_entry.id   AF-K3XZJ6-F1
#
_cell.length_a   1.000
_cell.length_b   1.000
_cell.length_c   1.000
_cell.angle_alpha   90.00
_cell.angle_beta   90.00
_cell.angle_gamma   90.00
#
_symmetry.space_group_name_H-M   'P 1'
#
loop_
_entity.id
_entity.type
_entity.pdbx_description
1 polymer ?
#
loop_
_entity_poly.entity_id
_entity_poly.type
_entity_poly.pdbx_seq_one_letter_code
_entity_poly.pdbx_strand_id
1 'polypeptide(L)'
;MAGAAGSKGWQRGRTSMNDIIDKYSTHSKNLGKSNQQPPIDLNVEQSKYSGLNEQLAEASRGLRQMRGEELEGLSVDELHQMERKLEAGLHRVLSTKDQLFMEQISELQQKGAQLEGENMRLKKQVPQVPTAGTAVVAADTENVLTEDGQSSESVMTALHSGSSNDNDDGSDISLKLSLP
;
A
#
# COMPACT_ATOMS: atom_id res chain seq x y z
N MET A 1 88.67 -43.56 -14.50
CA MET A 1 87.22 -43.68 -14.75
C MET A 1 86.47 -42.84 -13.72
N ALA A 2 86.22 -41.56 -13.98
CA ALA A 2 85.37 -40.72 -13.14
C ALA A 2 84.86 -39.57 -14.02
N GLY A 3 83.54 -39.40 -14.15
CA GLY A 3 82.96 -38.29 -14.92
C GLY A 3 81.70 -38.61 -15.72
N ALA A 4 80.76 -39.40 -15.21
CA ALA A 4 79.47 -39.61 -15.88
C ALA A 4 78.24 -39.44 -14.96
N ALA A 5 78.42 -39.03 -13.70
CA ALA A 5 77.32 -38.88 -12.74
C ALA A 5 76.70 -37.46 -12.74
N GLY A 6 77.45 -36.43 -13.16
CA GLY A 6 76.98 -35.03 -13.10
C GLY A 6 75.94 -34.68 -14.16
N SER A 7 76.09 -35.15 -15.41
CA SER A 7 75.28 -34.67 -16.55
C SER A 7 73.81 -35.13 -16.52
N LYS A 8 73.51 -36.25 -15.82
CA LYS A 8 72.17 -36.87 -15.78
C LYS A 8 71.20 -36.17 -14.82
N GLY A 9 71.72 -35.46 -13.80
CA GLY A 9 70.90 -34.69 -12.86
C GLY A 9 70.34 -33.39 -13.45
N TRP A 10 71.17 -32.64 -14.19
CA TRP A 10 70.78 -31.38 -14.83
C TRP A 10 69.73 -31.56 -15.93
N GLN A 11 69.77 -32.69 -16.64
CA GLN A 11 68.77 -33.02 -17.65
C GLN A 11 67.41 -33.34 -17.02
N ARG A 12 67.37 -33.97 -15.85
CA ARG A 12 66.13 -34.23 -15.10
C ARG A 12 65.51 -32.95 -14.53
N GLY A 13 66.33 -32.01 -14.06
CA GLY A 13 65.87 -30.70 -13.59
C GLY A 13 65.30 -29.83 -14.71
N ARG A 14 65.96 -29.82 -15.88
CA ARG A 14 65.49 -29.07 -17.07
C ARG A 14 64.22 -29.66 -17.68
N THR A 15 64.10 -30.98 -17.73
CA THR A 15 62.87 -31.65 -18.20
C THR A 15 61.70 -31.38 -17.24
N SER A 16 61.91 -31.51 -15.92
CA SER A 16 60.89 -31.16 -14.92
C SER A 16 60.45 -29.69 -15.00
N MET A 17 61.40 -28.75 -15.14
CA MET A 17 61.07 -27.33 -15.27
C MET A 17 60.34 -27.03 -16.58
N ASN A 18 60.74 -27.64 -17.69
CA ASN A 18 60.03 -27.52 -18.96
C ASN A 18 58.63 -28.14 -18.88
N ASP A 19 58.46 -29.29 -18.22
CA ASP A 19 57.16 -29.93 -18.00
C ASP A 19 56.24 -29.06 -17.15
N ILE A 20 56.78 -28.36 -16.13
CA ILE A 20 56.04 -27.41 -15.31
C ILE A 20 55.64 -26.19 -16.13
N ILE A 21 56.56 -25.64 -16.94
CA ILE A 21 56.28 -24.50 -17.83
C ILE A 21 55.23 -24.87 -18.89
N ASP A 22 55.33 -26.06 -19.48
CA ASP A 22 54.40 -26.54 -20.49
C ASP A 22 53.02 -26.81 -19.90
N LYS A 23 52.94 -27.40 -18.68
CA LYS A 23 51.69 -27.52 -17.92
C LYS A 23 51.07 -26.17 -17.61
N TYR A 24 51.88 -25.19 -17.20
CA TYR A 24 51.37 -23.85 -16.88
C TYR A 24 50.92 -23.09 -18.14
N SER A 25 51.65 -23.25 -19.25
CA SER A 25 51.32 -22.70 -20.57
C SER A 25 50.04 -23.31 -21.13
N THR A 26 49.84 -24.62 -20.98
CA THR A 26 48.58 -25.28 -21.35
C THR A 26 47.43 -24.89 -20.42
N HIS A 27 47.63 -24.83 -19.10
CA HIS A 27 46.58 -24.35 -18.20
C HIS A 27 46.19 -22.89 -18.46
N SER A 28 47.16 -22.00 -18.70
CA SER A 28 46.95 -20.59 -19.07
C SER A 28 46.14 -20.44 -20.37
N LYS A 29 46.51 -21.17 -21.42
CA LYS A 29 45.79 -21.17 -22.70
C LYS A 29 44.39 -21.78 -22.60
N ASN A 30 44.15 -22.64 -21.61
CA ASN A 30 42.84 -23.21 -21.34
C ASN A 30 42.00 -22.36 -20.37
N LEU A 31 42.59 -21.51 -19.53
CA LEU A 31 41.87 -20.56 -18.68
C LEU A 31 41.05 -19.55 -19.52
N GLY A 32 41.58 -19.13 -20.67
CA GLY A 32 40.85 -18.29 -21.63
C GLY A 32 39.73 -19.01 -22.40
N LYS A 33 39.69 -20.35 -22.36
CA LYS A 33 38.69 -21.19 -23.05
C LYS A 33 37.65 -21.79 -22.10
N SER A 34 38.03 -22.05 -20.84
CA SER A 34 37.15 -22.61 -19.81
C SER A 34 36.29 -21.56 -19.09
N ASN A 35 36.49 -20.27 -19.38
CA ASN A 35 35.82 -19.17 -18.67
C ASN A 35 34.76 -18.45 -19.53
N GLN A 36 34.25 -19.10 -20.59
CA GLN A 36 33.20 -18.53 -21.45
C GLN A 36 31.79 -18.98 -21.09
N GLN A 37 31.63 -19.97 -20.20
CA GLN A 37 30.32 -20.26 -19.64
C GLN A 37 30.21 -19.58 -18.27
N PRO A 38 29.20 -18.72 -18.06
CA PRO A 38 28.90 -18.26 -16.71
C PRO A 38 28.72 -19.50 -15.81
N PRO A 39 29.07 -19.42 -14.51
CA PRO A 39 28.85 -20.52 -13.57
C PRO A 39 27.45 -21.08 -13.78
N ILE A 40 27.28 -22.40 -13.80
CA ILE A 40 25.97 -23.04 -14.03
C ILE A 40 24.90 -22.43 -13.10
N ASP A 41 25.30 -22.08 -11.87
CA ASP A 41 24.48 -21.37 -10.89
C ASP A 41 24.04 -19.97 -11.36
N LEU A 42 24.95 -19.19 -11.97
CA LEU A 42 24.64 -17.88 -12.54
C LEU A 42 23.70 -17.98 -13.74
N ASN A 43 23.84 -19.01 -14.58
CA ASN A 43 22.94 -19.27 -15.71
C ASN A 43 21.53 -19.71 -15.25
N VAL A 44 21.47 -20.54 -14.19
CA VAL A 44 20.22 -20.94 -13.55
C VAL A 44 19.53 -19.74 -12.93
N GLU A 45 20.23 -18.89 -12.18
CA GLU A 45 19.66 -17.67 -11.61
C GLU A 45 19.21 -16.68 -12.70
N GLN A 46 19.96 -16.52 -13.78
CA GLN A 46 19.56 -15.68 -14.90
C GLN A 46 18.27 -16.19 -15.57
N SER A 47 18.14 -17.51 -15.76
CA SER A 47 16.91 -18.11 -16.30
C SER A 47 15.70 -17.94 -15.38
N LYS A 48 15.90 -18.09 -14.06
CA LYS A 48 14.84 -17.82 -13.06
C LYS A 48 14.41 -16.36 -13.11
N TYR A 49 15.37 -15.44 -13.14
CA TYR A 49 15.09 -14.00 -13.23
C TYR A 49 14.31 -13.67 -14.51
N SER A 50 14.72 -14.24 -15.65
CA SER A 50 14.00 -14.08 -16.92
C SER A 50 12.56 -14.58 -16.82
N GLY A 51 12.34 -15.77 -16.23
CA GLY A 51 11.00 -16.32 -16.05
C GLY A 51 10.12 -15.51 -15.10
N LEU A 52 10.69 -14.96 -14.02
CA LEU A 52 9.99 -14.04 -13.13
C LEU A 52 9.63 -12.72 -13.83
N ASN A 53 10.55 -12.18 -14.63
CA ASN A 53 10.31 -10.95 -15.38
C ASN A 53 9.21 -11.16 -16.44
N GLU A 54 9.16 -12.31 -17.10
CA GLU A 54 8.09 -12.67 -18.03
C GLU A 54 6.74 -12.77 -17.31
N GLN A 55 6.67 -13.45 -16.16
CA GLN A 55 5.45 -13.51 -15.35
C GLN A 55 4.99 -12.12 -14.89
N LEU A 56 5.91 -11.24 -14.52
CA LEU A 56 5.61 -9.87 -14.14
C LEU A 56 5.04 -9.07 -15.32
N ALA A 57 5.64 -9.22 -16.50
CA ALA A 57 5.18 -8.56 -17.72
C ALA A 57 3.77 -9.05 -18.12
N GLU A 58 3.54 -10.36 -18.06
CA GLU A 58 2.26 -11.01 -18.31
C GLU A 58 1.18 -10.52 -17.33
N ALA A 59 1.48 -10.52 -16.03
CA ALA A 59 0.57 -10.04 -15.00
C ALA A 59 0.26 -8.54 -15.16
N SER A 60 1.28 -7.73 -15.47
CA SER A 60 1.11 -6.29 -15.71
C SER A 60 0.25 -6.01 -16.94
N ARG A 61 0.43 -6.77 -18.01
CA ARG A 61 -0.43 -6.73 -19.20
C ARG A 61 -1.86 -7.12 -18.85
N GLY A 62 -2.04 -8.20 -18.09
CA GLY A 62 -3.36 -8.64 -17.63
C GLY A 62 -4.09 -7.57 -16.80
N LEU A 63 -3.37 -6.82 -15.94
CA LEU A 63 -3.93 -5.70 -15.20
C LEU A 63 -4.39 -4.55 -16.12
N ARG A 64 -3.61 -4.22 -17.15
CA ARG A 64 -3.98 -3.21 -18.16
C ARG A 64 -5.22 -3.65 -18.95
N GLN A 65 -5.25 -4.91 -19.38
CA GLN A 65 -6.41 -5.50 -20.04
C GLN A 65 -7.67 -5.46 -19.17
N MET A 66 -7.57 -5.81 -17.89
CA MET A 66 -8.69 -5.69 -16.95
C MET A 66 -9.17 -4.24 -16.76
N ARG A 67 -8.35 -3.23 -17.08
CA ARG A 67 -8.74 -1.81 -17.09
C ARG A 67 -9.31 -1.35 -18.44
N GLY A 68 -9.36 -2.22 -19.44
CA GLY A 68 -9.83 -1.91 -20.79
C GLY A 68 -8.74 -1.38 -21.73
N GLU A 69 -7.47 -1.54 -21.38
CA GLU A 69 -6.32 -1.13 -22.19
C GLU A 69 -5.72 -2.34 -22.94
N GLU A 70 -5.01 -2.14 -24.06
CA GLU A 70 -4.30 -3.23 -24.78
C GLU A 70 -5.17 -4.46 -25.10
N LEU A 71 -6.42 -4.24 -25.53
CA LEU A 71 -7.38 -5.30 -25.86
C LEU A 71 -7.21 -5.88 -27.27
N GLU A 72 -6.39 -5.24 -28.10
CA GLU A 72 -6.09 -5.68 -29.46
C GLU A 72 -5.48 -7.09 -29.45
N GLY A 73 -5.97 -7.96 -30.34
CA GLY A 73 -5.48 -9.34 -30.45
C GLY A 73 -6.13 -10.34 -29.50
N LEU A 74 -7.00 -9.90 -28.57
CA LEU A 74 -7.83 -10.81 -27.78
C LEU A 74 -9.00 -11.34 -28.61
N SER A 75 -9.31 -12.62 -28.42
CA SER A 75 -10.52 -13.23 -28.95
C SER A 75 -11.77 -12.79 -28.17
N VAL A 76 -12.92 -12.95 -28.79
CA VAL A 76 -14.22 -12.67 -28.16
C VAL A 76 -14.43 -13.52 -26.90
N ASP A 77 -13.95 -14.77 -26.88
CA ASP A 77 -14.08 -15.64 -25.71
C ASP A 77 -13.21 -15.18 -24.54
N GLU A 78 -11.99 -14.70 -24.82
CA GLU A 78 -11.09 -14.13 -23.80
C GLU A 78 -11.67 -12.84 -23.22
N LEU A 79 -12.23 -11.97 -24.05
CA LEU A 79 -12.93 -10.75 -23.61
C LEU A 79 -14.12 -11.10 -22.71
N HIS A 80 -14.99 -12.02 -23.13
CA HIS A 80 -16.11 -12.45 -22.28
C HIS A 80 -15.63 -13.11 -20.98
N GLN A 81 -14.52 -13.86 -20.98
CA GLN A 81 -13.98 -14.42 -19.74
C GLN A 81 -13.51 -13.33 -18.78
N MET A 82 -12.87 -12.29 -19.30
CA MET A 82 -12.43 -11.14 -18.52
C MET A 82 -13.61 -10.36 -17.95
N GLU A 83 -14.62 -10.11 -18.76
CA GLU A 83 -15.87 -9.46 -18.35
C GLU A 83 -16.52 -10.21 -17.17
N ARG A 84 -16.69 -11.53 -17.28
CA ARG A 84 -17.22 -12.35 -16.18
C ARG A 84 -16.40 -12.25 -14.90
N LYS A 85 -15.07 -12.16 -14.99
CA LYS A 85 -14.19 -11.97 -13.82
C LYS A 85 -14.41 -10.59 -13.18
N LEU A 86 -14.50 -9.54 -14.00
CA LEU A 86 -14.77 -8.18 -13.54
C LEU A 86 -16.15 -8.07 -12.89
N GLU A 87 -17.19 -8.63 -13.50
CA GLU A 87 -18.55 -8.66 -12.96
C GLU A 87 -18.60 -9.38 -11.61
N ALA A 88 -17.96 -10.55 -11.51
CA ALA A 88 -17.87 -11.28 -10.25
C ALA A 88 -17.13 -10.49 -9.16
N GLY A 89 -16.04 -9.80 -9.52
CA GLY A 89 -15.30 -8.92 -8.62
C GLY A 89 -16.15 -7.73 -8.15
N LEU A 90 -16.84 -7.07 -9.07
CA LEU A 90 -17.74 -5.96 -8.80
C LEU A 90 -18.88 -6.38 -7.86
N HIS A 91 -19.50 -7.53 -8.14
CA HIS A 91 -20.55 -8.06 -7.29
C HIS A 91 -20.08 -8.29 -5.86
N ARG A 92 -18.87 -8.84 -5.66
CA ARG A 92 -18.26 -9.01 -4.33
C ARG A 92 -18.05 -7.67 -3.63
N VAL A 93 -17.52 -6.66 -4.33
CA VAL A 93 -17.29 -5.32 -3.77
C VAL A 93 -18.61 -4.69 -3.33
N LEU A 94 -19.63 -4.73 -4.19
CA LEU A 94 -20.95 -4.19 -3.88
C LEU A 94 -21.58 -4.92 -2.69
N SER A 95 -21.57 -6.25 -2.69
CA SER A 95 -22.12 -7.05 -1.59
C SER A 95 -21.46 -6.72 -0.25
N THR A 96 -20.13 -6.60 -0.21
CA THR A 96 -19.41 -6.23 1.02
C THR A 96 -19.77 -4.82 1.47
N LYS A 97 -19.82 -3.87 0.53
CA LYS A 97 -20.18 -2.47 0.83
C LYS A 97 -21.61 -2.38 1.38
N ASP A 98 -22.54 -3.07 0.76
CA ASP A 98 -23.94 -3.08 1.16
C ASP A 98 -24.12 -3.71 2.54
N GLN A 99 -23.40 -4.80 2.84
CA GLN A 99 -23.39 -5.41 4.17
C GLN A 99 -22.91 -4.41 5.24
N LEU A 100 -21.79 -3.72 4.98
CA LEU A 100 -21.23 -2.72 5.92
C LEU A 100 -22.18 -1.54 6.12
N PHE A 101 -22.83 -1.06 5.06
CA PHE A 101 -23.81 0.02 5.18
C PHE A 101 -25.04 -0.40 5.97
N MET A 102 -25.55 -1.61 5.75
CA MET A 102 -26.68 -2.13 6.52
C MET A 102 -26.35 -2.29 8.01
N GLU A 103 -25.14 -2.73 8.32
CA GLU A 103 -24.63 -2.81 9.70
C GLU A 103 -24.59 -1.41 10.34
N GLN A 104 -23.97 -0.43 9.68
CA GLN A 104 -23.91 0.96 10.17
C GLN A 104 -25.29 1.60 10.35
N ILE A 105 -26.22 1.35 9.42
CA ILE A 105 -27.59 1.84 9.53
C ILE A 105 -28.26 1.24 10.77
N SER A 106 -28.11 -0.07 11.00
CA SER A 106 -28.68 -0.75 12.16
C SER A 106 -28.11 -0.22 13.47
N GLU A 107 -26.79 -0.02 13.55
CA GLU A 107 -26.14 0.55 14.74
C GLU A 107 -26.65 1.96 15.05
N LEU A 108 -26.77 2.81 14.03
CA LEU A 108 -27.27 4.17 14.19
C LEU A 108 -28.75 4.20 14.61
N GLN A 109 -29.58 3.31 14.05
CA GLN A 109 -30.98 3.16 14.43
C GLN A 109 -31.11 2.72 15.90
N GLN A 110 -30.32 1.75 16.34
CA GLN A 110 -30.31 1.30 17.73
C GLN A 110 -29.88 2.43 18.67
N LYS A 111 -28.81 3.16 18.33
CA LYS A 111 -28.34 4.30 19.12
C LYS A 111 -29.38 5.42 19.17
N GLY A 112 -30.06 5.69 18.06
CA GLY A 112 -31.17 6.64 17.99
C GLY A 112 -32.30 6.26 18.94
N ALA A 113 -32.74 5.00 18.91
CA ALA A 113 -33.79 4.49 19.79
C ALA A 113 -33.39 4.55 21.28
N GLN A 114 -32.15 4.24 21.62
CA GLN A 114 -31.63 4.36 22.98
C GLN A 114 -31.65 5.82 23.46
N LEU A 115 -31.17 6.76 22.65
CA LEU A 115 -31.15 8.18 22.99
C LEU A 115 -32.57 8.75 23.13
N GLU A 116 -33.50 8.34 22.27
CA GLU A 116 -34.90 8.74 22.38
C GLU A 116 -35.53 8.22 23.69
N GLY A 117 -35.26 6.97 24.05
CA GLY A 117 -35.70 6.38 25.32
C GLY A 117 -35.15 7.13 26.55
N GLU A 118 -33.85 7.42 26.56
CA GLU A 118 -33.22 8.20 27.63
C GLU A 118 -33.74 9.64 27.70
N ASN A 119 -33.95 10.29 26.56
CA ASN A 119 -34.51 11.65 26.49
C ASN A 119 -35.94 11.68 27.05
N MET A 120 -36.78 10.70 26.68
CA MET A 120 -38.11 10.54 27.27
C MET A 120 -38.06 10.32 28.78
N ARG A 121 -37.13 9.49 29.27
CA ARG A 121 -36.94 9.23 30.70
C ARG A 121 -36.55 10.51 31.45
N LEU A 122 -35.58 11.27 30.93
CA LEU A 122 -35.13 12.52 31.52
C LEU A 122 -36.25 13.57 31.52
N LYS A 123 -36.97 13.76 30.41
CA LYS A 123 -38.11 14.69 30.33
C LYS A 123 -39.20 14.39 31.36
N LYS A 124 -39.42 13.12 31.73
CA LYS A 124 -40.34 12.74 32.81
C LYS A 124 -39.80 13.02 34.22
N GLN A 125 -38.47 13.11 34.38
CA GLN A 125 -37.82 13.40 35.67
C GLN A 125 -37.61 14.92 35.90
N VAL A 126 -37.51 15.72 34.84
CA VAL A 126 -37.35 17.19 34.91
C VAL A 126 -38.46 17.94 35.67
N PRO A 127 -39.73 17.52 35.73
CA PRO A 127 -40.75 18.21 36.54
C PRO A 127 -40.50 18.16 38.06
N GLN A 128 -39.49 17.42 38.53
CA GLN A 128 -39.20 17.23 39.96
C GLN A 128 -38.08 18.11 40.51
N VAL A 129 -37.48 19.00 39.70
CA VAL A 129 -36.62 20.06 40.22
C VAL A 129 -37.52 21.28 40.44
N PRO A 130 -37.91 21.61 41.70
CA PRO A 130 -38.50 22.90 41.95
C PRO A 130 -37.44 23.92 41.55
N THR A 131 -37.71 24.70 40.51
CA THR A 131 -36.97 25.91 40.21
C THR A 131 -37.06 26.79 41.46
N ALA A 132 -36.04 26.71 42.31
CA ALA A 132 -35.83 27.60 43.44
C ALA A 132 -35.53 28.99 42.86
N GLY A 133 -36.59 29.69 42.46
CA GLY A 133 -36.46 30.97 41.78
C GLY A 133 -37.75 31.51 41.19
N THR A 134 -38.94 31.13 41.66
CA THR A 134 -40.16 31.93 41.42
C THR A 134 -41.28 31.58 42.42
N ALA A 135 -41.09 31.98 43.67
CA ALA A 135 -42.19 32.50 44.49
C ALA A 135 -41.77 33.95 44.72
N VAL A 136 -42.45 34.97 44.20
CA VAL A 136 -43.78 35.52 44.50
C VAL A 136 -44.10 36.41 43.26
N VAL A 137 -45.30 36.54 42.66
CA VAL A 137 -46.52 37.18 43.15
C VAL A 137 -47.67 36.99 42.13
N ALA A 138 -48.91 36.98 42.64
CA ALA A 138 -50.19 37.35 42.00
C ALA A 138 -50.72 36.44 40.86
N ALA A 139 -51.75 35.62 41.09
CA ALA A 139 -53.17 35.97 41.24
C ALA A 139 -53.78 36.59 39.95
N ASP A 140 -54.62 35.78 39.29
CA ASP A 140 -55.66 36.11 38.31
C ASP A 140 -55.57 37.42 37.55
N THR A 141 -55.28 37.36 36.25
CA THR A 141 -55.90 38.26 35.27
C THR A 141 -55.88 37.65 33.88
N GLU A 142 -57.08 37.35 33.34
CA GLU A 142 -57.26 37.20 31.91
C GLU A 142 -56.91 38.49 31.16
N ASN A 143 -56.63 38.34 29.87
CA ASN A 143 -56.87 39.30 28.78
C ASN A 143 -55.64 40.05 28.21
N VAL A 144 -55.39 39.76 26.93
CA VAL A 144 -55.20 40.75 25.83
C VAL A 144 -53.88 41.53 25.72
N LEU A 145 -53.15 41.16 24.65
CA LEU A 145 -52.57 41.98 23.58
C LEU A 145 -51.56 43.11 23.85
N THR A 146 -50.65 43.16 22.86
CA THR A 146 -49.86 44.27 22.29
C THR A 146 -48.57 44.73 22.95
N GLU A 147 -47.54 44.69 22.09
CA GLU A 147 -46.41 45.62 21.90
C GLU A 147 -45.85 46.35 23.12
N ASP A 148 -44.56 46.17 23.39
CA ASP A 148 -43.60 47.12 22.81
C ASP A 148 -42.16 46.63 22.96
N GLY A 149 -41.33 47.07 22.02
CA GLY A 149 -39.95 46.64 21.87
C GLY A 149 -39.02 47.15 22.96
N GLN A 150 -38.01 46.33 23.26
CA GLN A 150 -36.70 46.84 23.63
C GLN A 150 -35.62 46.09 22.86
N SER A 151 -34.98 46.86 21.98
CA SER A 151 -33.74 46.62 21.28
C SER A 151 -32.64 46.10 22.21
N SER A 152 -31.84 45.14 21.74
CA SER A 152 -30.44 45.00 22.11
C SER A 152 -29.66 44.45 20.91
N GLU A 153 -28.52 45.08 20.71
CA GLU A 153 -27.67 45.12 19.54
C GLU A 153 -26.73 43.91 19.35
N SER A 154 -26.39 43.65 18.08
CA SER A 154 -25.18 43.02 17.52
C SER A 154 -24.11 42.43 18.44
N VAL A 155 -23.57 41.24 18.06
CA VAL A 155 -22.19 41.07 17.53
C VAL A 155 -22.12 39.78 16.68
N MET A 156 -21.83 39.90 15.38
CA MET A 156 -21.29 38.78 14.60
C MET A 156 -19.88 38.47 15.10
N THR A 157 -19.68 37.34 15.78
CA THR A 157 -18.33 36.84 16.06
C THR A 157 -17.81 36.06 14.86
N ALA A 158 -17.18 36.78 13.93
CA ALA A 158 -16.27 36.17 12.97
C ALA A 158 -15.02 35.69 13.70
N LEU A 159 -14.96 34.41 14.07
CA LEU A 159 -13.74 33.80 14.58
C LEU A 159 -12.86 33.39 13.39
N HIS A 160 -12.01 34.34 12.98
CA HIS A 160 -10.72 34.00 12.40
C HIS A 160 -9.75 33.80 13.57
N SER A 161 -9.21 32.59 13.71
CA SER A 161 -8.01 32.36 14.51
C SER A 161 -7.13 31.40 13.72
N GLY A 162 -6.21 31.99 12.97
CA GLY A 162 -5.01 31.31 12.55
C GLY A 162 -4.04 31.23 13.72
N SER A 163 -3.51 30.04 13.97
CA SER A 163 -2.19 29.76 14.53
C SER A 163 -2.05 28.24 14.47
N SER A 164 -1.39 27.73 13.43
CA SER A 164 0.00 27.26 13.54
C SER A 164 0.14 26.17 14.58
N ASN A 165 0.12 24.92 14.12
CA ASN A 165 0.88 23.88 14.77
C ASN A 165 1.39 22.94 13.67
N ASP A 166 2.70 23.06 13.42
CA ASP A 166 3.51 22.12 12.68
C ASP A 166 3.33 20.69 13.22
N ASN A 167 3.68 19.73 12.36
CA ASN A 167 3.86 18.27 12.55
C ASN A 167 2.88 17.46 11.68
N ASP A 168 3.32 17.05 10.48
CA ASP A 168 3.82 15.67 10.37
C ASP A 168 4.65 15.49 9.10
N ASP A 169 5.88 15.02 9.33
CA ASP A 169 6.97 14.78 8.40
C ASP A 169 6.79 13.38 7.80
N GLY A 170 6.25 13.34 6.58
CA GLY A 170 5.88 12.11 5.88
C GLY A 170 6.66 11.88 4.60
N SER A 171 7.98 12.07 4.61
CA SER A 171 8.97 11.36 3.76
C SER A 171 8.71 11.27 2.23
N ASP A 172 9.19 12.25 1.48
CA ASP A 172 9.54 12.06 0.06
C ASP A 172 11.00 11.57 -0.06
N ILE A 173 11.22 10.25 -0.14
CA ILE A 173 12.50 9.70 -0.61
C ILE A 173 12.40 9.28 -2.08
N SER A 174 12.35 10.27 -2.97
CA SER A 174 12.58 10.04 -4.40
C SER A 174 14.08 9.88 -4.66
N LEU A 175 14.57 8.65 -4.74
CA LEU A 175 15.91 8.36 -5.27
C LEU A 175 15.86 8.22 -6.80
N LYS A 176 16.10 9.34 -7.50
CA LYS A 176 16.30 9.34 -8.95
C LYS A 176 17.74 8.93 -9.26
N LEU A 177 17.96 7.63 -9.48
CA LEU A 177 19.21 7.13 -10.06
C LEU A 177 19.20 7.42 -11.57
N SER A 178 19.59 8.62 -11.92
CA SER A 178 20.10 8.91 -13.26
C SER A 178 21.61 8.73 -13.25
N LEU A 179 22.11 7.76 -14.00
CA LEU A 179 23.49 7.73 -14.46
C LEU A 179 23.51 7.51 -15.99
N PRO A 180 24.44 8.16 -16.71
CA PRO A 180 24.66 7.99 -18.14
C PRO A 180 25.35 6.66 -18.48
#